data_AF-A0A2U3AEE0-F1
#
_entry.id   AF-A0A2U3AEE0-F1
#
_cell.length_a   1.000
_cell.length_b   1.000
_cell.length_c   1.000
_cell.angle_alpha   90.00
_cell.angle_beta   90.00
_cell.angle_gamma   90.00
#
_symmetry.space_group_name_H-M   'P 1'
#
loop_
_entity.id
_entity.type
_entity.pdbx_description
1 polymer ?
#
loop_
_entity_poly.entity_id
_entity_poly.type
_entity_poly.pdbx_seq_one_letter_code
_entity_poly.pdbx_strand_id
1 'polypeptide(L)'
;MRIKPKKENLISWIQTYVPEKDLFFLSPELIENAKTCIDVILLPIDELYDHNTYGQIEYVNGYEYWNIKNATHAVVADKSWIETLPVEEQYKILSTQVKTERGLTVPTEFIIDRLNEFPANYIVNEHVVIQRQMWENLSQSLKEYLLTNMVYEWWDKGDCEDVPEWLPSFLKRFANTFGSIHGANCFAAVVFSISEGQQEWFLYEWTQQKTFMRKLQQYNYIINHSTELQKEDVVIWKDDQGFIQHAAYYLGEELFFNKHGQTIFNPWKLISREELYKEWQDLTLEKYRKTVLVQKNINNCNSPLK
;
A
#
# COMPACT_ATOMS: atom_id res chain seq x y z
N MET A 1 8.48 -19.14 8.35
CA MET A 1 8.13 -19.62 6.98
C MET A 1 8.29 -18.50 5.95
N ARG A 2 8.28 -18.79 4.64
CA ARG A 2 8.32 -17.77 3.56
C ARG A 2 7.14 -17.91 2.59
N ILE A 3 6.30 -16.89 2.47
CA ILE A 3 5.14 -16.89 1.57
C ILE A 3 5.44 -16.36 0.18
N LYS A 4 4.59 -16.76 -0.77
CA LYS A 4 4.60 -16.29 -2.16
C LYS A 4 3.22 -15.85 -2.60
N PRO A 5 3.11 -14.86 -3.51
CA PRO A 5 1.84 -14.55 -4.14
C PRO A 5 1.30 -15.80 -4.85
N LYS A 6 0.00 -16.05 -4.69
CA LYS A 6 -0.68 -17.15 -5.39
C LYS A 6 -0.96 -16.75 -6.83
N LYS A 7 -1.27 -17.73 -7.67
CA LYS A 7 -1.67 -17.49 -9.07
C LYS A 7 -2.84 -16.50 -9.18
N GLU A 8 -3.81 -16.58 -8.28
CA GLU A 8 -4.95 -15.66 -8.23
C GLU A 8 -4.53 -14.21 -7.93
N ASN A 9 -3.53 -14.03 -7.05
CA ASN A 9 -2.95 -12.71 -6.79
C ASN A 9 -2.33 -12.16 -8.07
N LEU A 10 -1.46 -12.95 -8.72
CA LEU A 10 -0.78 -12.53 -9.94
C LEU A 10 -1.76 -12.20 -11.08
N ILE A 11 -2.82 -12.99 -11.27
CA ILE A 11 -3.84 -12.69 -12.28
C ILE A 11 -4.49 -11.33 -12.03
N SER A 12 -4.86 -11.04 -10.78
CA SER A 12 -5.47 -9.77 -10.40
C SER A 12 -4.48 -8.61 -10.58
N TRP A 13 -3.26 -8.77 -10.06
CA TRP A 13 -2.22 -7.75 -10.16
C TRP A 13 -1.85 -7.43 -11.61
N ILE A 14 -1.86 -8.42 -12.50
CA ILE A 14 -1.57 -8.18 -13.91
C ILE A 14 -2.56 -7.23 -14.56
N GLN A 15 -3.81 -7.24 -14.09
CA GLN A 15 -4.87 -6.38 -14.60
C GLN A 15 -4.75 -4.95 -14.09
N THR A 16 -4.32 -4.77 -12.82
CA THR A 16 -4.40 -3.49 -12.11
C THR A 16 -3.05 -2.83 -11.79
N TYR A 17 -1.92 -3.52 -11.97
CA TYR A 17 -0.60 -3.01 -11.55
C TYR A 17 -0.22 -1.72 -12.28
N VAL A 18 -0.50 -1.64 -13.57
CA VAL A 18 -0.27 -0.45 -14.39
C VAL A 18 -1.62 0.23 -14.66
N PRO A 19 -1.87 1.43 -14.10
CA PRO A 19 -3.13 2.15 -14.29
C PRO A 19 -3.45 2.42 -15.76
N GLU A 20 -4.73 2.73 -16.05
CA GLU A 20 -5.20 2.91 -17.42
C GLU A 20 -4.57 4.13 -18.14
N LYS A 21 -4.38 5.23 -17.39
CA LYS A 21 -3.68 6.43 -17.88
C LYS A 21 -2.25 6.41 -17.39
N ASP A 22 -1.34 6.81 -18.26
CA ASP A 22 0.05 6.97 -17.89
C ASP A 22 0.29 8.31 -17.19
N LEU A 23 1.03 8.28 -16.09
CA LEU A 23 1.53 9.46 -15.39
C LEU A 23 3.03 9.63 -15.64
N PHE A 24 3.43 10.81 -16.10
CA PHE A 24 4.85 11.18 -16.25
C PHE A 24 5.15 12.41 -15.38
N PHE A 25 6.05 12.26 -14.42
CA PHE A 25 6.47 13.33 -13.52
C PHE A 25 7.55 14.18 -14.20
N LEU A 26 7.34 15.50 -14.22
CA LEU A 26 8.22 16.44 -14.89
C LEU A 26 8.88 17.42 -13.92
N SER A 27 10.16 17.70 -14.17
CA SER A 27 10.88 18.80 -13.55
C SER A 27 10.47 20.15 -14.19
N PRO A 28 10.66 21.28 -13.49
CA PRO A 28 10.39 22.61 -14.04
C PRO A 28 11.06 22.88 -15.39
N GLU A 29 12.32 22.48 -15.52
CA GLU A 29 13.13 22.67 -16.73
C GLU A 29 12.53 22.00 -17.96
N LEU A 30 11.90 20.82 -17.77
CA LEU A 30 11.30 20.09 -18.88
C LEU A 30 10.02 20.77 -19.36
N ILE A 31 9.24 21.35 -18.44
CA ILE A 31 7.96 22.01 -18.74
C ILE A 31 8.17 23.26 -19.60
N GLU A 32 9.18 24.07 -19.26
CA GLU A 32 9.51 25.29 -20.03
C GLU A 32 9.87 24.99 -21.49
N ASN A 33 10.36 23.78 -21.75
CA ASN A 33 10.75 23.31 -23.08
C ASN A 33 9.68 22.42 -23.76
N ALA A 34 8.62 22.03 -23.04
CA ALA A 34 7.63 21.07 -23.49
C ALA A 34 6.55 21.69 -24.37
N LYS A 35 6.91 22.08 -25.60
CA LYS A 35 5.92 22.27 -26.68
C LYS A 35 5.13 20.98 -26.99
N THR A 36 5.63 19.85 -26.53
CA THR A 36 5.16 18.48 -26.71
C THR A 36 3.96 18.08 -25.84
N CYS A 37 3.54 18.91 -24.88
CA CYS A 37 2.45 18.58 -23.95
C CYS A 37 1.08 19.19 -24.34
N ILE A 38 0.88 19.62 -25.59
CA ILE A 38 -0.36 20.29 -26.02
C ILE A 38 -1.60 19.38 -25.91
N ASP A 39 -1.46 18.10 -26.24
CA ASP A 39 -2.59 17.16 -26.33
C ASP A 39 -2.77 16.30 -25.06
N VAL A 40 -2.13 16.69 -23.96
CA VAL A 40 -2.18 15.97 -22.67
C VAL A 40 -2.52 16.92 -21.53
N ILE A 41 -2.98 16.36 -20.41
CA ILE A 41 -3.25 17.17 -19.23
C ILE A 41 -1.95 17.33 -18.46
N LEU A 42 -1.55 18.58 -18.23
CA LEU A 42 -0.46 18.92 -17.32
C LEU A 42 -1.05 19.34 -15.97
N LEU A 43 -0.91 18.49 -14.96
CA LEU A 43 -1.43 18.72 -13.62
C LEU A 43 -0.31 19.13 -12.66
N PRO A 44 -0.44 20.25 -11.94
CA PRO A 44 0.39 20.52 -10.77
C PRO A 44 0.34 19.37 -9.75
N ILE A 45 1.45 19.09 -9.08
CA ILE A 45 1.52 17.97 -8.12
C ILE A 45 0.59 18.16 -6.91
N ASP A 46 0.39 19.39 -6.45
CA ASP A 46 -0.57 19.69 -5.39
C ASP A 46 -2.01 19.37 -5.81
N GLU A 47 -2.39 19.66 -7.06
CA GLU A 47 -3.69 19.26 -7.61
C GLU A 47 -3.81 17.74 -7.84
N LEU A 48 -2.70 17.06 -8.15
CA LEU A 48 -2.68 15.61 -8.39
C LEU A 48 -3.14 14.82 -7.17
N TYR A 49 -2.69 15.19 -5.97
CA TYR A 49 -3.03 14.50 -4.72
C TYR A 49 -4.52 14.55 -4.38
N ASP A 50 -5.17 15.68 -4.67
CA ASP A 50 -6.59 15.90 -4.40
C ASP A 50 -7.48 15.54 -5.60
N HIS A 51 -6.90 15.09 -6.71
CA HIS A 51 -7.65 14.78 -7.92
C HIS A 51 -8.54 13.55 -7.73
N ASN A 52 -9.84 13.67 -8.03
CA ASN A 52 -10.82 12.60 -7.83
C ASN A 52 -10.47 11.26 -8.51
N THR A 53 -9.72 11.28 -9.60
CA THR A 53 -9.29 10.07 -10.32
C THR A 53 -7.85 9.69 -10.00
N TYR A 54 -6.94 10.67 -9.99
CA TYR A 54 -5.51 10.37 -9.97
C TYR A 54 -5.01 10.25 -8.54
N GLY A 55 -5.62 10.95 -7.58
CA GLY A 55 -5.41 10.78 -6.14
C GLY A 55 -5.98 9.46 -5.58
N GLN A 56 -6.61 8.63 -6.41
CA GLN A 56 -7.07 7.31 -5.99
C GLN A 56 -5.90 6.39 -5.68
N ILE A 57 -6.09 5.51 -4.69
CA ILE A 57 -5.02 4.67 -4.15
C ILE A 57 -4.34 3.76 -5.18
N GLU A 58 -5.04 3.37 -6.25
CA GLU A 58 -4.48 2.61 -7.36
C GLU A 58 -3.36 3.39 -8.07
N TYR A 59 -3.61 4.65 -8.40
CA TYR A 59 -2.63 5.53 -9.03
C TYR A 59 -1.51 5.91 -8.07
N VAL A 60 -1.86 6.30 -6.84
CA VAL A 60 -0.87 6.62 -5.79
C VAL A 60 0.07 5.45 -5.57
N ASN A 61 -0.47 4.24 -5.47
CA ASN A 61 0.32 3.03 -5.23
C ASN A 61 1.09 2.56 -6.45
N GLY A 62 0.49 2.61 -7.63
CA GLY A 62 1.14 2.20 -8.87
C GLY A 62 2.35 3.07 -9.17
N TYR A 63 2.20 4.39 -9.12
CA TYR A 63 3.27 5.33 -9.49
C TYR A 63 4.15 5.78 -8.32
N GLU A 64 3.89 5.24 -7.13
CA GLU A 64 4.65 5.45 -5.89
C GLU A 64 4.76 6.90 -5.41
N TYR A 65 3.79 7.72 -5.76
CA TYR A 65 3.96 9.17 -5.71
C TYR A 65 3.52 9.81 -4.39
N TRP A 66 3.24 9.03 -3.34
CA TRP A 66 2.95 9.54 -1.98
C TRP A 66 4.09 10.34 -1.34
N ASN A 67 5.28 10.36 -1.96
CA ASN A 67 6.44 11.16 -1.53
C ASN A 67 7.19 11.74 -2.73
N ILE A 68 6.51 12.37 -3.70
CA ILE A 68 7.20 12.95 -4.86
C ILE A 68 8.28 13.93 -4.40
N LYS A 69 9.48 13.76 -4.96
CA LYS A 69 10.57 14.72 -4.85
C LYS A 69 10.94 15.18 -6.25
N ASN A 70 11.30 16.46 -6.39
CA ASN A 70 11.88 17.01 -7.62
C ASN A 70 10.98 16.99 -8.87
N ALA A 71 9.66 16.88 -8.72
CA ALA A 71 8.70 17.13 -9.78
C ALA A 71 7.73 18.24 -9.38
N THR A 72 7.29 19.03 -10.35
CA THR A 72 6.31 20.11 -10.12
C THR A 72 4.98 19.85 -10.79
N HIS A 73 4.99 19.05 -11.85
CA HIS A 73 3.79 18.66 -12.56
C HIS A 73 3.85 17.18 -12.96
N ALA A 74 2.68 16.60 -13.17
CA ALA A 74 2.49 15.32 -13.79
C ALA A 74 1.76 15.51 -15.13
N VAL A 75 2.28 14.92 -16.18
CA VAL A 75 1.52 14.71 -17.42
C VAL A 75 0.64 13.49 -17.22
N VAL A 76 -0.65 13.66 -17.52
CA VAL A 76 -1.60 12.56 -17.66
C VAL A 76 -1.83 12.33 -19.15
N ALA A 77 -1.54 11.12 -19.60
CA ALA A 77 -1.63 10.78 -21.00
C ALA A 77 -2.36 9.46 -21.26
N ASP A 78 -2.89 9.33 -22.47
CA ASP A 78 -3.33 8.04 -22.99
C ASP A 78 -2.15 7.09 -23.20
N LYS A 79 -2.41 5.78 -23.09
CA LYS A 79 -1.38 4.73 -23.08
C LYS A 79 -0.41 4.73 -24.26
N SER A 80 -0.83 5.26 -25.41
CA SER A 80 -0.01 5.32 -26.63
C SER A 80 0.70 6.65 -26.83
N TRP A 81 0.46 7.66 -25.98
CA TRP A 81 0.95 9.02 -26.20
C TRP A 81 2.47 9.09 -26.30
N ILE A 82 3.18 8.44 -25.39
CA ILE A 82 4.65 8.47 -25.37
C ILE A 82 5.23 7.96 -26.70
N GLU A 83 4.61 6.94 -27.31
CA GLU A 83 5.05 6.33 -28.58
C GLU A 83 4.84 7.27 -29.79
N THR A 84 3.98 8.28 -29.66
CA THR A 84 3.77 9.30 -30.71
C THR A 84 4.86 10.37 -30.75
N LEU A 85 5.65 10.50 -29.67
CA LEU A 85 6.69 11.51 -29.58
C LEU A 85 7.96 11.09 -30.35
N PRO A 86 8.78 12.05 -30.79
CA PRO A 86 10.13 11.76 -31.28
C PRO A 86 10.96 10.99 -30.25
N VAL A 87 11.81 10.07 -30.71
CA VAL A 87 12.63 9.20 -29.83
C VAL A 87 13.44 9.97 -28.79
N GLU A 88 13.98 11.14 -29.14
CA GLU A 88 14.71 11.99 -28.20
C GLU A 88 13.83 12.52 -27.06
N GLU A 89 12.58 12.88 -27.36
CA GLU A 89 11.61 13.36 -26.37
C GLU A 89 11.12 12.21 -25.49
N GLN A 90 10.89 11.02 -26.06
CA GLN A 90 10.62 9.80 -25.29
C GLN A 90 11.72 9.56 -24.27
N TYR A 91 12.98 9.52 -24.72
CA TYR A 91 14.13 9.28 -23.85
C TYR A 91 14.24 10.33 -22.73
N LYS A 92 14.01 11.62 -23.02
CA LYS A 92 14.01 12.68 -22.01
C LYS A 92 12.93 12.49 -20.95
N ILE A 93 11.68 12.22 -21.36
CA ILE A 93 10.55 12.05 -20.44
C ILE A 93 10.76 10.80 -19.57
N LEU A 94 11.13 9.67 -20.18
CA LEU A 94 11.39 8.42 -19.47
C LEU A 94 12.58 8.54 -18.52
N SER A 95 13.66 9.20 -18.94
CA SER A 95 14.81 9.46 -18.07
C SER A 95 14.46 10.33 -16.86
N THR A 96 13.48 11.23 -17.01
CA THR A 96 12.99 12.07 -15.92
C THR A 96 12.24 11.26 -14.86
N GLN A 97 11.57 10.18 -15.25
CA GLN A 97 10.91 9.27 -14.30
C GLN A 97 11.95 8.65 -13.35
N VAL A 98 13.06 8.16 -13.90
CA VAL A 98 14.18 7.64 -13.10
C VAL A 98 14.77 8.70 -12.17
N LYS A 99 14.99 9.92 -12.66
CA LYS A 99 15.55 11.03 -11.85
C LYS A 99 14.62 11.50 -10.72
N THR A 100 13.32 11.41 -10.93
CA THR A 100 12.31 11.76 -9.92
C THR A 100 12.01 10.59 -8.99
N GLU A 101 12.58 9.41 -9.26
CA GLU A 101 12.32 8.14 -8.57
C GLU A 101 10.83 7.75 -8.60
N ARG A 102 10.07 8.24 -9.59
CA ARG A 102 8.62 8.02 -9.74
C ARG A 102 8.31 7.64 -11.17
N GLY A 103 7.10 7.15 -11.43
CA GLY A 103 6.70 6.81 -12.81
C GLY A 103 6.83 5.32 -13.16
N LEU A 104 6.61 4.41 -12.21
CA LEU A 104 6.71 2.95 -12.42
C LEU A 104 8.09 2.53 -12.98
N THR A 105 9.15 2.93 -12.30
CA THR A 105 10.53 2.63 -12.68
C THR A 105 11.03 1.38 -11.96
N VAL A 106 11.52 0.40 -12.71
CA VAL A 106 12.08 -0.84 -12.17
C VAL A 106 13.57 -0.94 -12.49
N PRO A 107 14.46 -1.08 -11.50
CA PRO A 107 15.87 -1.31 -11.74
C PRO A 107 16.10 -2.57 -12.58
N THR A 108 16.95 -2.47 -13.59
CA THR A 108 17.26 -3.61 -14.48
C THR A 108 17.91 -4.78 -13.75
N GLU A 109 18.60 -4.53 -12.64
CA GLU A 109 19.17 -5.56 -11.77
C GLU A 109 18.11 -6.55 -11.24
N PHE A 110 16.86 -6.12 -11.05
CA PHE A 110 15.78 -6.97 -10.54
C PHE A 110 15.26 -7.97 -11.58
N ILE A 111 15.60 -7.75 -12.85
CA ILE A 111 15.06 -8.47 -14.00
C ILE A 111 16.13 -8.84 -15.02
N ILE A 112 17.40 -8.87 -14.60
CA ILE A 112 18.55 -9.00 -15.49
C ILE A 112 18.45 -10.25 -16.39
N ASP A 113 17.90 -11.35 -15.87
CA ASP A 113 17.75 -12.61 -16.59
C ASP A 113 16.78 -12.56 -17.77
N ARG A 114 15.89 -11.56 -17.78
CA ARG A 114 14.83 -11.41 -18.80
C ARG A 114 14.75 -10.00 -19.37
N LEU A 115 15.80 -9.20 -19.17
CA LEU A 115 15.83 -7.80 -19.60
C LEU A 115 15.65 -7.66 -21.12
N ASN A 116 16.15 -8.61 -21.89
CA ASN A 116 16.04 -8.66 -23.36
C ASN A 116 14.60 -8.87 -23.86
N GLU A 117 13.65 -9.23 -23.00
CA GLU A 117 12.24 -9.34 -23.36
C GLU A 117 11.47 -8.02 -23.23
N PHE A 118 12.10 -6.97 -22.69
CA PHE A 118 11.54 -5.62 -22.64
C PHE A 118 11.94 -4.81 -23.89
N PRO A 119 11.05 -3.93 -24.40
CA PRO A 119 11.41 -3.12 -25.56
C PRO A 119 12.45 -2.05 -25.20
N ALA A 120 13.51 -1.95 -26.01
CA ALA A 120 14.69 -1.15 -25.69
C ALA A 120 14.42 0.36 -25.51
N ASN A 121 13.39 0.91 -26.15
CA ASN A 121 13.01 2.32 -26.01
C ASN A 121 12.45 2.67 -24.62
N TYR A 122 12.06 1.67 -23.82
CA TYR A 122 11.61 1.84 -22.44
C TYR A 122 12.70 1.60 -21.39
N ILE A 123 13.91 1.26 -21.84
CA ILE A 123 15.08 1.02 -20.98
C ILE A 123 15.94 2.28 -20.99
N VAL A 124 15.98 2.99 -19.86
CA VAL A 124 16.75 4.23 -19.71
C VAL A 124 17.45 4.24 -18.37
N ASN A 125 18.72 4.66 -18.34
CA ASN A 125 19.51 4.84 -17.12
C ASN A 125 19.44 3.63 -16.18
N GLU A 126 19.65 2.42 -16.71
CA GLU A 126 19.62 1.15 -15.97
C GLU A 126 18.28 0.81 -15.32
N HIS A 127 17.19 1.42 -15.80
CA HIS A 127 15.82 1.14 -15.37
C HIS A 127 14.93 0.82 -16.57
N VAL A 128 13.91 0.00 -16.35
CA VAL A 128 12.75 -0.13 -17.22
C VAL A 128 11.68 0.81 -16.66
N VAL A 129 11.18 1.73 -17.48
CA VAL A 129 10.03 2.56 -17.10
C VAL A 129 8.79 1.89 -17.69
N ILE A 130 7.83 1.51 -16.86
CA ILE A 130 6.65 0.74 -17.31
C ILE A 130 5.49 1.69 -17.62
N GLN A 131 4.93 1.54 -18.81
CA GLN A 131 3.75 2.27 -19.28
C GLN A 131 2.69 1.28 -19.72
N ARG A 132 1.44 1.75 -19.75
CA ARG A 132 0.28 0.89 -19.97
C ARG A 132 0.34 0.14 -21.31
N GLN A 133 0.72 0.79 -22.39
CA GLN A 133 0.77 0.15 -23.72
C GLN A 133 1.88 -0.91 -23.81
N MET A 134 3.06 -0.62 -23.26
CA MET A 134 4.16 -1.59 -23.17
C MET A 134 3.74 -2.79 -22.31
N TRP A 135 3.16 -2.52 -21.13
CA TRP A 135 2.67 -3.54 -20.22
C TRP A 135 1.68 -4.49 -20.86
N GLU A 136 0.69 -3.97 -21.60
CA GLU A 136 -0.31 -4.79 -22.29
C GLU A 136 0.33 -5.76 -23.30
N ASN A 137 1.38 -5.32 -23.98
CA ASN A 137 2.08 -6.07 -25.02
C ASN A 137 3.10 -7.09 -24.47
N LEU A 138 3.50 -7.01 -23.20
CA LEU A 138 4.37 -8.02 -22.60
C LEU A 138 3.69 -9.39 -22.51
N SER A 139 4.48 -10.47 -22.54
CA SER A 139 3.95 -11.81 -22.34
C SER A 139 3.45 -12.00 -20.90
N GLN A 140 2.42 -12.83 -20.72
CA GLN A 140 1.90 -13.19 -19.39
C GLN A 140 3.02 -13.67 -18.44
N SER A 141 3.91 -14.53 -18.95
CA SER A 141 5.06 -15.05 -18.19
C SER A 141 6.01 -13.95 -17.72
N LEU A 142 6.25 -12.91 -18.55
CA LEU A 142 7.12 -11.81 -18.16
C LEU A 142 6.47 -10.91 -17.11
N LYS A 143 5.16 -10.67 -17.22
CA LYS A 143 4.39 -9.92 -16.21
C LYS A 143 4.40 -10.63 -14.85
N GLU A 144 4.17 -11.95 -14.84
CA GLU A 144 4.23 -12.77 -13.62
C GLU A 144 5.62 -12.76 -12.98
N TYR A 145 6.67 -12.89 -13.79
CA TYR A 145 8.06 -12.80 -13.35
C TYR A 145 8.37 -11.45 -12.71
N LEU A 146 8.04 -10.35 -13.41
CA LEU A 146 8.29 -8.99 -12.93
C LEU A 146 7.61 -8.74 -11.58
N LEU A 147 6.31 -9.02 -11.48
CA LEU A 147 5.54 -8.79 -10.25
C LEU A 147 6.05 -9.65 -9.09
N THR A 148 6.47 -10.89 -9.37
CA THR A 148 7.04 -11.77 -8.34
C THR A 148 8.38 -11.24 -7.84
N ASN A 149 9.26 -10.80 -8.74
CA ASN A 149 10.55 -10.22 -8.35
C ASN A 149 10.39 -8.89 -7.62
N MET A 150 9.46 -8.03 -8.06
CA MET A 150 9.16 -6.78 -7.37
C MET A 150 8.79 -7.01 -5.91
N VAL A 151 8.00 -8.04 -5.61
CA VAL A 151 7.68 -8.41 -4.22
C VAL A 151 8.97 -8.63 -3.43
N TYR A 152 9.87 -9.51 -3.89
CA TYR A 152 11.01 -9.95 -3.09
C TYR A 152 12.19 -8.99 -3.05
N GLU A 153 12.44 -8.27 -4.14
CA GLU A 153 13.57 -7.35 -4.26
C GLU A 153 13.24 -5.98 -3.67
N TRP A 154 11.98 -5.53 -3.76
CA TRP A 154 11.59 -4.19 -3.34
C TRP A 154 10.74 -4.15 -2.06
N TRP A 155 9.72 -5.02 -1.95
CA TRP A 155 8.63 -4.80 -0.99
C TRP A 155 8.70 -5.65 0.27
N ASP A 156 8.97 -6.95 0.13
CA ASP A 156 8.79 -7.93 1.19
C ASP A 156 9.50 -9.26 0.89
N LYS A 157 10.26 -9.80 1.84
CA LYS A 157 11.02 -11.06 1.67
C LYS A 157 10.17 -12.34 1.77
N GLY A 158 8.89 -12.19 2.06
CA GLY A 158 7.92 -13.24 2.33
C GLY A 158 8.02 -13.84 3.73
N ASP A 159 8.96 -13.40 4.57
CA ASP A 159 9.20 -14.01 5.88
C ASP A 159 8.03 -13.71 6.85
N CYS A 160 7.54 -14.74 7.53
CA CYS A 160 6.46 -14.65 8.52
C CYS A 160 6.47 -15.85 9.47
N GLU A 161 5.76 -15.71 10.59
CA GLU A 161 5.54 -16.79 11.55
C GLU A 161 4.51 -17.81 11.05
N ASP A 162 4.57 -19.03 11.57
CA ASP A 162 3.61 -20.08 11.22
C ASP A 162 2.20 -19.75 11.73
N VAL A 163 1.17 -20.20 11.00
CA VAL A 163 -0.23 -19.98 11.37
C VAL A 163 -0.61 -20.94 12.50
N PRO A 164 -0.87 -20.47 13.74
CA PRO A 164 -1.17 -21.37 14.84
C PRO A 164 -2.57 -21.98 14.69
N GLU A 165 -2.76 -23.17 15.26
CA GLU A 165 -4.06 -23.87 15.21
C GLU A 165 -5.18 -23.07 15.89
N TRP A 166 -4.83 -22.35 16.96
CA TRP A 166 -5.75 -21.54 17.77
C TRP A 166 -6.16 -20.21 17.11
N LEU A 167 -5.56 -19.83 15.97
CA LEU A 167 -5.88 -18.57 15.31
C LEU A 167 -7.38 -18.51 14.96
N PRO A 168 -8.09 -17.42 15.31
CA PRO A 168 -9.50 -17.27 14.96
C PRO A 168 -9.75 -17.49 13.47
N SER A 169 -10.83 -18.20 13.14
CA SER A 169 -11.14 -18.60 11.75
C SER A 169 -11.23 -17.42 10.80
N PHE A 170 -11.76 -16.28 11.27
CA PHE A 170 -11.89 -15.05 10.47
C PHE A 170 -10.53 -14.44 10.09
N LEU A 171 -9.47 -14.62 10.89
CA LEU A 171 -8.10 -14.21 10.55
C LEU A 171 -7.36 -15.27 9.75
N LYS A 172 -7.63 -16.56 10.02
CA LYS A 172 -6.90 -17.68 9.41
C LYS A 172 -6.93 -17.70 7.88
N ARG A 173 -8.00 -17.17 7.27
CA ARG A 173 -8.11 -17.02 5.82
C ARG A 173 -7.14 -15.99 5.23
N PHE A 174 -6.75 -14.99 6.02
CA PHE A 174 -5.93 -13.85 5.58
C PHE A 174 -4.50 -13.89 6.13
N ALA A 175 -4.27 -14.66 7.20
CA ALA A 175 -2.95 -14.85 7.76
C ALA A 175 -1.97 -15.38 6.70
N ASN A 176 -0.87 -14.65 6.53
CA ASN A 176 0.22 -14.96 5.61
C ASN A 176 -0.27 -15.04 4.16
N THR A 177 -1.06 -14.05 3.74
CA THR A 177 -1.59 -13.95 2.36
C THR A 177 -1.39 -12.56 1.77
N PHE A 178 -1.34 -12.50 0.44
CA PHE A 178 -1.29 -11.24 -0.30
C PHE A 178 -2.70 -10.79 -0.67
N GLY A 179 -2.90 -9.47 -0.70
CA GLY A 179 -4.11 -8.86 -1.26
C GLY A 179 -4.15 -9.01 -2.79
N SER A 180 -5.34 -9.04 -3.37
CA SER A 180 -5.52 -9.05 -4.83
C SER A 180 -5.72 -7.66 -5.42
N ILE A 181 -6.12 -6.68 -4.60
CA ILE A 181 -6.48 -5.32 -5.00
C ILE A 181 -5.80 -4.26 -4.13
N HIS A 182 -5.66 -3.05 -4.67
CA HIS A 182 -5.18 -1.88 -3.92
C HIS A 182 -6.20 -1.46 -2.85
N GLY A 183 -5.73 -0.74 -1.83
CA GLY A 183 -6.59 -0.12 -0.81
C GLY A 183 -6.29 -0.55 0.61
N ALA A 184 -5.96 -1.82 0.83
CA ALA A 184 -5.68 -2.33 2.17
C ALA A 184 -4.42 -1.69 2.79
N ASN A 185 -4.55 -1.22 4.03
CA ASN A 185 -3.42 -0.72 4.85
C ASN A 185 -3.43 -1.33 6.27
N CYS A 186 -2.45 -0.95 7.09
CA CYS A 186 -2.33 -1.47 8.46
C CYS A 186 -3.58 -1.15 9.32
N PHE A 187 -4.20 0.01 9.13
CA PHE A 187 -5.42 0.39 9.86
C PHE A 187 -6.59 -0.51 9.49
N ALA A 188 -6.76 -0.84 8.21
CA ALA A 188 -7.77 -1.77 7.73
C ALA A 188 -7.62 -3.16 8.39
N ALA A 189 -6.38 -3.67 8.48
CA ALA A 189 -6.09 -4.95 9.13
C ALA A 189 -6.49 -4.95 10.62
N VAL A 190 -6.22 -3.86 11.34
CA VAL A 190 -6.63 -3.72 12.74
C VAL A 190 -8.14 -3.56 12.86
N VAL A 191 -8.79 -2.72 12.04
CA VAL A 191 -10.25 -2.53 12.06
C VAL A 191 -10.97 -3.85 11.81
N PHE A 192 -10.53 -4.62 10.82
CA PHE A 192 -11.04 -5.96 10.56
C PHE A 192 -10.89 -6.86 11.80
N SER A 193 -9.72 -6.84 12.44
CA SER A 193 -9.40 -7.65 13.62
C SER A 193 -10.26 -7.32 14.84
N ILE A 194 -10.37 -6.04 15.22
CA ILE A 194 -11.17 -5.61 16.38
C ILE A 194 -12.67 -5.76 16.14
N SER A 195 -13.09 -5.83 14.87
CA SER A 195 -14.48 -6.11 14.48
C SER A 195 -14.79 -7.62 14.44
N GLU A 196 -13.84 -8.47 14.79
CA GLU A 196 -13.96 -9.94 14.77
C GLU A 196 -14.39 -10.47 13.39
N GLY A 197 -13.96 -9.79 12.32
CA GLY A 197 -14.26 -10.15 10.95
C GLY A 197 -15.73 -10.04 10.53
N GLN A 198 -16.55 -9.27 11.26
CA GLN A 198 -17.98 -9.07 10.95
C GLN A 198 -18.23 -8.52 9.54
N GLN A 199 -17.28 -7.77 8.98
CA GLN A 199 -17.36 -7.15 7.66
C GLN A 199 -16.03 -7.38 6.93
N GLU A 200 -15.98 -8.39 6.05
CA GLU A 200 -14.76 -8.74 5.30
C GLU A 200 -14.21 -7.58 4.46
N TRP A 201 -15.10 -6.74 3.91
CA TRP A 201 -14.71 -5.60 3.08
C TRP A 201 -13.84 -4.58 3.83
N PHE A 202 -13.92 -4.49 5.17
CA PHE A 202 -13.04 -3.60 5.95
C PHE A 202 -11.56 -3.89 5.71
N LEU A 203 -11.19 -5.14 5.45
CA LEU A 203 -9.80 -5.52 5.25
C LEU A 203 -9.21 -4.94 3.96
N TYR A 204 -10.04 -4.65 2.96
CA TYR A 204 -9.64 -4.16 1.64
C TYR A 204 -9.67 -2.64 1.52
N GLU A 205 -10.16 -1.94 2.53
CA GLU A 205 -10.36 -0.48 2.49
C GLU A 205 -9.12 0.32 2.82
N TRP A 206 -8.99 1.47 2.16
CA TRP A 206 -8.04 2.49 2.58
C TRP A 206 -8.59 3.25 3.78
N THR A 207 -8.24 2.79 4.98
CA THR A 207 -8.69 3.42 6.22
C THR A 207 -7.79 4.60 6.56
N GLN A 208 -8.36 5.79 6.78
CA GLN A 208 -7.64 6.97 7.24
C GLN A 208 -7.50 7.00 8.77
N GLN A 209 -6.47 7.69 9.29
CA GLN A 209 -6.16 7.77 10.73
C GLN A 209 -7.37 8.20 11.58
N LYS A 210 -8.11 9.22 11.18
CA LYS A 210 -9.29 9.70 11.94
C LYS A 210 -10.37 8.62 12.03
N THR A 211 -10.63 7.92 10.93
CA THR A 211 -11.57 6.79 10.87
C THR A 211 -11.09 5.63 11.73
N PHE A 212 -9.80 5.29 11.67
CA PHE A 212 -9.17 4.27 12.49
C PHE A 212 -9.35 4.54 13.99
N MET A 213 -8.99 5.74 14.45
CA MET A 213 -9.16 6.14 15.85
C MET A 213 -10.63 6.13 16.28
N ARG A 214 -11.55 6.54 15.40
CA ARG A 214 -12.99 6.47 15.66
C ARG A 214 -13.47 5.03 15.82
N LYS A 215 -12.96 4.10 15.02
CA LYS A 215 -13.27 2.66 15.14
C LYS A 215 -12.77 2.09 16.46
N LEU A 216 -11.53 2.37 16.86
CA LEU A 216 -11.03 1.96 18.18
C LEU A 216 -11.95 2.42 19.30
N GLN A 217 -12.36 3.68 19.29
CA GLN A 217 -13.31 4.22 20.28
C GLN A 217 -14.67 3.50 20.24
N GLN A 218 -15.23 3.24 19.06
CA GLN A 218 -16.51 2.54 18.90
C GLN A 218 -16.46 1.10 19.44
N TYR A 219 -15.31 0.44 19.33
CA TYR A 219 -15.07 -0.88 19.91
C TYR A 219 -14.55 -0.81 21.36
N ASN A 220 -14.63 0.35 22.02
CA ASN A 220 -14.25 0.59 23.43
C ASN A 220 -12.77 0.34 23.74
N TYR A 221 -11.89 0.56 22.75
CA TYR A 221 -10.44 0.55 22.96
C TYR A 221 -9.99 1.88 23.54
N ILE A 222 -9.27 1.83 24.66
CA ILE A 222 -8.65 3.00 25.31
C ILE A 222 -7.15 2.79 25.45
N ILE A 223 -6.40 3.89 25.60
CA ILE A 223 -4.97 3.84 25.88
C ILE A 223 -4.74 3.04 27.17
N ASN A 224 -3.80 2.10 27.09
CA ASN A 224 -3.38 1.27 28.20
C ASN A 224 -1.91 1.55 28.54
N HIS A 225 -1.66 1.94 29.78
CA HIS A 225 -0.33 2.26 30.30
C HIS A 225 0.40 1.08 30.96
N SER A 226 -0.26 -0.08 31.10
CA SER A 226 0.41 -1.31 31.57
C SER A 226 1.56 -1.67 30.63
N THR A 227 2.64 -2.26 31.14
CA THR A 227 3.77 -2.75 30.33
C THR A 227 3.47 -4.06 29.61
N GLU A 228 2.55 -4.87 30.13
CA GLU A 228 2.18 -6.18 29.59
C GLU A 228 1.15 -6.07 28.46
N LEU A 229 1.37 -6.85 27.40
CA LEU A 229 0.39 -7.06 26.33
C LEU A 229 -0.58 -8.17 26.74
N GLN A 230 -1.83 -8.02 26.33
CA GLN A 230 -2.87 -9.05 26.44
C GLN A 230 -3.47 -9.28 25.08
N LYS A 231 -3.87 -10.52 24.80
CA LYS A 231 -4.59 -10.88 23.58
C LYS A 231 -5.68 -9.85 23.28
N GLU A 232 -5.80 -9.51 22.01
CA GLU A 232 -6.70 -8.47 21.47
C GLU A 232 -6.25 -7.02 21.68
N ASP A 233 -5.10 -6.78 22.31
CA ASP A 233 -4.50 -5.45 22.34
C ASP A 233 -4.15 -4.96 20.93
N VAL A 234 -4.22 -3.65 20.75
CA VAL A 234 -3.78 -2.95 19.55
C VAL A 234 -2.55 -2.13 19.91
N VAL A 235 -1.51 -2.25 19.10
CA VAL A 235 -0.29 -1.45 19.21
C VAL A 235 -0.26 -0.45 18.07
N ILE A 236 0.18 0.78 18.34
CA ILE A 236 0.23 1.89 17.40
C ILE A 236 1.60 2.55 17.52
N TRP A 237 2.25 2.82 16.39
CA TRP A 237 3.49 3.58 16.33
C TRP A 237 3.26 4.94 15.69
N LYS A 238 3.75 5.99 16.37
CA LYS A 238 3.60 7.39 15.96
C LYS A 238 4.95 8.05 15.72
N ASP A 239 5.01 8.92 14.73
CA ASP A 239 6.14 9.83 14.58
C ASP A 239 6.14 10.94 15.64
N ASP A 240 7.15 11.81 15.57
CA ASP A 240 7.35 12.96 16.46
C ASP A 240 6.24 14.01 16.36
N GLN A 241 5.51 14.04 15.25
CA GLN A 241 4.35 14.90 15.02
C GLN A 241 3.03 14.26 15.50
N GLY A 242 3.07 13.01 15.94
CA GLY A 242 1.92 12.26 16.42
C GLY A 242 1.05 11.64 15.32
N PHE A 243 1.53 11.62 14.07
CA PHE A 243 0.88 10.86 13.00
C PHE A 243 1.19 9.37 13.17
N ILE A 244 0.17 8.55 12.96
CA ILE A 244 0.30 7.11 13.08
C ILE A 244 0.95 6.58 11.80
N GLN A 245 2.10 5.95 11.94
CA GLN A 245 2.83 5.32 10.83
C GLN A 245 2.49 3.83 10.70
N HIS A 246 2.22 3.15 11.82
CA HIS A 246 1.84 1.74 11.81
C HIS A 246 0.89 1.36 12.95
N ALA A 247 0.11 0.30 12.74
CA ALA A 247 -0.70 -0.33 13.77
C ALA A 247 -0.81 -1.84 13.54
N ALA A 248 -0.86 -2.61 14.63
CA ALA A 248 -0.97 -4.06 14.58
C ALA A 248 -1.87 -4.61 15.69
N TYR A 249 -2.42 -5.80 15.47
CA TYR A 249 -3.33 -6.48 16.40
C TYR A 249 -2.61 -7.65 17.08
N TYR A 250 -2.52 -7.62 18.41
CA TYR A 250 -1.84 -8.64 19.19
C TYR A 250 -2.71 -9.87 19.39
N LEU A 251 -2.21 -11.03 18.95
CA LEU A 251 -2.93 -12.30 18.99
C LEU A 251 -2.70 -13.09 20.30
N GLY A 252 -1.70 -12.69 21.09
CA GLY A 252 -1.13 -13.51 22.15
C GLY A 252 0.15 -14.21 21.69
N GLU A 253 0.86 -14.84 22.64
CA GLU A 253 2.07 -15.64 22.36
C GLU A 253 3.14 -14.88 21.54
N GLU A 254 3.35 -13.59 21.85
CA GLU A 254 4.28 -12.72 21.13
C GLU A 254 4.00 -12.56 19.62
N LEU A 255 2.78 -12.82 19.17
CA LEU A 255 2.39 -12.82 17.76
C LEU A 255 1.43 -11.67 17.42
N PHE A 256 1.62 -11.06 16.24
CA PHE A 256 0.78 -9.98 15.74
C PHE A 256 0.22 -10.29 14.35
N PHE A 257 -1.05 -9.94 14.13
CA PHE A 257 -1.62 -9.82 12.79
C PHE A 257 -1.51 -8.37 12.31
N ASN A 258 -0.99 -8.18 11.10
CA ASN A 258 -0.75 -6.84 10.57
C ASN A 258 -0.66 -6.85 9.02
N LYS A 259 -0.56 -5.64 8.43
CA LYS A 259 -0.16 -5.43 7.03
C LYS A 259 0.95 -4.38 6.98
N HIS A 260 2.14 -4.76 6.51
CA HIS A 260 3.30 -3.85 6.44
C HIS A 260 3.27 -3.02 5.16
N GLY A 261 2.56 -1.89 5.17
CA GLY A 261 2.54 -0.94 4.04
C GLY A 261 1.27 -0.97 3.21
N GLN A 262 1.23 -0.09 2.21
CA GLN A 262 0.02 0.27 1.47
C GLN A 262 -0.18 -0.45 0.14
N THR A 263 0.85 -1.09 -0.41
CA THR A 263 0.77 -1.67 -1.76
C THR A 263 0.15 -3.05 -1.75
N ILE A 264 -0.20 -3.55 -2.94
CA ILE A 264 -0.64 -4.94 -3.16
C ILE A 264 0.47 -5.95 -2.85
N PHE A 265 1.73 -5.54 -2.95
CA PHE A 265 2.90 -6.39 -2.70
C PHE A 265 3.21 -6.55 -1.22
N ASN A 266 2.56 -5.79 -0.35
CA ASN A 266 2.68 -5.93 1.08
C ASN A 266 1.59 -6.88 1.63
N PRO A 267 1.96 -8.09 2.10
CA PRO A 267 1.00 -9.09 2.54
C PRO A 267 0.42 -8.78 3.93
N TRP A 268 -0.71 -9.41 4.25
CA TRP A 268 -1.13 -9.60 5.63
C TRP A 268 -0.34 -10.75 6.24
N LYS A 269 0.29 -10.50 7.38
CA LYS A 269 1.22 -11.46 7.99
C LYS A 269 1.03 -11.60 9.48
N LEU A 270 1.39 -12.80 9.94
CA LEU A 270 1.74 -13.08 11.31
C LEU A 270 3.23 -12.78 11.49
N ILE A 271 3.53 -11.91 12.44
CA ILE A 271 4.90 -11.46 12.72
C ILE A 271 5.16 -11.54 14.22
N SER A 272 6.39 -11.88 14.59
CA SER A 272 6.80 -11.87 15.99
C SER A 272 6.86 -10.45 16.54
N ARG A 273 6.69 -10.31 17.85
CA ARG A 273 6.87 -9.04 18.55
C ARG A 273 8.26 -8.47 18.32
N GLU A 274 9.30 -9.30 18.38
CA GLU A 274 10.68 -8.86 18.24
C GLU A 274 10.91 -8.19 16.89
N GLU A 275 10.49 -8.83 15.80
CA GLU A 275 10.64 -8.30 14.45
C GLU A 275 9.84 -7.01 14.27
N LEU A 276 8.56 -7.02 14.67
CA LEU A 276 7.68 -5.86 14.54
C LEU A 276 8.19 -4.66 15.35
N TYR A 277 8.64 -4.87 16.58
CA TYR A 277 9.13 -3.79 17.43
C TYR A 277 10.46 -3.24 16.94
N LYS A 278 11.32 -4.10 16.40
CA LYS A 278 12.59 -3.69 15.80
C LYS A 278 12.37 -2.82 14.56
N GLU A 279 11.41 -3.17 13.72
CA GLU A 279 11.08 -2.40 12.51
C GLU A 279 10.62 -0.97 12.83
N TRP A 280 9.80 -0.81 13.87
CA TRP A 280 9.21 0.47 14.24
C TRP A 280 9.84 1.09 15.51
N GLN A 281 11.06 0.70 15.86
CA GLN A 281 11.72 1.07 17.12
C GLN A 281 11.97 2.58 17.27
N ASP A 282 12.09 3.30 16.16
CA ASP A 282 12.37 4.75 16.13
C ASP A 282 11.11 5.60 16.38
N LEU A 283 9.94 4.97 16.51
CA LEU A 283 8.65 5.62 16.68
C LEU A 283 8.12 5.46 18.11
N THR A 284 7.23 6.38 18.49
CA THR A 284 6.55 6.32 19.78
C THR A 284 5.47 5.25 19.77
N LEU A 285 5.63 4.24 20.63
CA LEU A 285 4.66 3.16 20.81
C LEU A 285 3.54 3.55 21.79
N GLU A 286 2.29 3.37 21.36
CA GLU A 286 1.09 3.38 22.20
C GLU A 286 0.37 2.03 22.15
N LYS A 287 -0.31 1.70 23.25
CA LYS A 287 -1.09 0.47 23.38
C LYS A 287 -2.53 0.80 23.68
N TYR A 288 -3.44 0.07 23.06
CA TYR A 288 -4.87 0.22 23.21
C TYR A 288 -5.48 -1.12 23.61
N ARG A 289 -6.32 -1.10 24.64
CA ARG A 289 -6.99 -2.30 25.16
C ARG A 289 -8.51 -2.11 25.16
N LYS A 290 -9.22 -3.14 24.74
CA LYS A 290 -10.68 -3.20 24.82
C LYS A 290 -11.11 -3.17 26.30
N THR A 291 -11.97 -2.24 26.64
CA THR A 291 -12.59 -2.20 27.98
C THR A 291 -13.94 -2.87 27.95
N VAL A 292 -14.21 -3.66 28.99
CA VAL A 292 -15.57 -4.15 29.22
C VAL A 292 -16.36 -3.00 29.81
N LEU A 293 -17.35 -2.50 29.07
CA LEU A 293 -18.37 -1.64 29.66
C LEU A 293 -19.11 -2.48 30.71
N VAL A 294 -18.82 -2.24 31.99
CA VAL A 294 -19.68 -2.71 33.07
C VAL A 294 -21.02 -2.02 32.86
N GLN A 295 -22.01 -2.77 32.37
CA GLN A 295 -23.40 -2.31 32.35
C GLN A 295 -23.81 -2.02 33.80
N LYS A 296 -23.74 -0.73 34.18
CA LYS A 296 -24.49 -0.25 35.34
C LYS A 296 -25.96 -0.46 34.98
N ASN A 297 -26.57 -1.46 35.59
CA ASN A 297 -28.02 -1.67 35.59
C ASN A 297 -28.69 -0.37 36.07
N ILE A 298 -29.15 0.46 35.13
CA ILE A 298 -30.11 1.52 35.43
C ILE A 298 -31.49 0.86 35.38
N ASN A 299 -31.78 0.02 36.38
CA ASN A 299 -33.14 -0.29 36.76
C ASN A 299 -33.55 0.78 37.77
N ASN A 300 -34.15 1.87 37.29
CA ASN A 300 -35.17 2.65 38.01
C ASN A 300 -35.59 3.86 37.17
N CYS A 301 -36.63 3.67 36.35
CA CYS A 301 -37.61 4.72 36.02
C CYS A 301 -38.90 4.04 35.57
N ASN A 302 -39.61 3.43 36.53
CA ASN A 302 -41.04 3.21 36.41
C ASN A 302 -41.74 4.23 37.32
N SER A 303 -42.41 5.21 36.73
CA SER A 303 -43.71 5.73 37.16
C SER A 303 -44.18 6.82 36.18
N PRO A 304 -45.28 6.62 35.44
CA PRO A 304 -45.98 7.71 34.78
C PRO A 304 -46.83 8.45 35.82
N LEU A 305 -46.72 9.77 35.85
CA LEU A 305 -47.61 10.66 36.59
C LEU A 305 -49.05 10.50 36.07
N LYS A 306 -49.98 10.32 37.01
CA LYS A 306 -51.40 10.64 36.85
C LYS A 306 -51.59 12.15 36.91
#